data_AF-A0A0W1AW01-F1
#
_entry.id   AF-A0A0W1AW01-F1
#
_cell.length_a   1.000
_cell.length_b   1.000
_cell.length_c   1.000
_cell.angle_alpha   90.00
_cell.angle_beta   90.00
_cell.angle_gamma   90.00
#
_symmetry.space_group_name_H-M   'P 1'
#
loop_
_entity.id
_entity.type
_entity.pdbx_description
1 polymer ?
#
loop_
_entity_poly.entity_id
_entity_poly.type
_entity_poly.pdbx_seq_one_letter_code
_entity_poly.pdbx_strand_id
1 'polypeptide(L)'
;MDFVRDYAMYASIFGMFSFSWFGWAQENPKSSWRKYIGIASGVSLLVCLIGGYLSVTNWDAPSVLNDKNSFDNYLISVYIELFLAGAGASILLKCKYNDYVAPWIAFIVGIHFISLKSVFNDFSLYLLAVLLVAVSIASLFISKKLNVANSAITGMGAGTILFAFALLGLIRYLLS
;
A
#
# COMPACT_ATOMS: atom_id res chain seq x y z
N MET A 1 -9.27 9.39 12.09
CA MET A 1 -8.25 10.29 11.50
C MET A 1 -8.97 11.57 11.18
N ASP A 2 -8.52 12.67 11.78
CA ASP A 2 -9.33 13.90 11.87
C ASP A 2 -8.56 15.14 11.39
N PHE A 3 -7.33 14.97 10.90
CA PHE A 3 -6.45 16.07 10.52
C PHE A 3 -6.25 16.15 9.00
N VAL A 4 -6.37 17.37 8.48
CA VAL A 4 -6.24 17.66 7.04
C VAL A 4 -4.87 17.25 6.48
N ARG A 5 -3.79 17.47 7.25
CA ARG A 5 -2.42 17.07 6.86
C ARG A 5 -2.29 15.56 6.72
N ASP A 6 -2.95 14.81 7.61
CA ASP A 6 -2.93 13.35 7.58
C ASP A 6 -3.69 12.82 6.38
N TYR A 7 -4.83 13.41 6.00
CA TYR A 7 -5.55 13.03 4.78
C TYR A 7 -4.72 13.25 3.51
N ALA A 8 -4.01 14.38 3.41
CA ALA A 8 -3.13 14.66 2.28
C ALA A 8 -1.93 13.68 2.23
N MET A 9 -1.30 13.44 3.39
CA MET A 9 -0.20 12.47 3.50
C MET A 9 -0.67 11.04 3.18
N TYR A 10 -1.86 10.67 3.63
CA TYR A 10 -2.50 9.38 3.33
C TYR A 10 -2.67 9.18 1.82
N ALA A 11 -3.21 10.19 1.13
CA ALA A 11 -3.32 10.18 -0.33
C ALA A 11 -1.95 10.05 -1.01
N SER A 12 -0.95 10.77 -0.52
CA SER A 12 0.42 10.73 -1.03
C SER A 12 1.03 9.33 -0.92
N ILE A 13 1.07 8.79 0.31
CA ILE A 13 1.73 7.54 0.63
C ILE A 13 1.04 6.37 -0.06
N PHE A 14 -0.29 6.32 -0.07
CA PHE A 14 -1.01 5.25 -0.74
C PHE A 14 -0.96 5.37 -2.26
N GLY A 15 -0.89 6.58 -2.80
CA GLY A 15 -0.59 6.81 -4.22
C GLY A 15 0.78 6.25 -4.59
N MET A 16 1.82 6.53 -3.78
CA MET A 16 3.17 6.01 -3.99
C MET A 16 3.21 4.49 -3.98
N PHE A 17 2.62 3.87 -2.94
CA PHE A 17 2.60 2.41 -2.86
C PHE A 17 1.76 1.80 -3.98
N SER A 18 0.63 2.40 -4.33
CA SER A 18 -0.17 1.95 -5.47
C SER A 18 0.64 1.96 -6.76
N PHE A 19 1.37 3.04 -7.05
CA PHE A 19 2.31 3.13 -8.18
C PHE A 19 3.33 1.98 -8.17
N SER A 20 3.98 1.74 -7.02
CA SER A 20 4.98 0.68 -6.86
C SER A 20 4.40 -0.73 -7.05
N TRP A 21 3.21 -1.00 -6.52
CA TRP A 21 2.51 -2.29 -6.68
C TRP A 21 2.08 -2.52 -8.13
N PHE A 22 1.63 -1.48 -8.84
CA PHE A 22 1.44 -1.57 -10.29
C PHE A 22 2.76 -1.75 -11.06
N GLY A 23 3.90 -1.36 -10.48
CA GLY A 23 5.23 -1.75 -10.97
C GLY A 23 5.45 -3.27 -10.93
N TRP A 24 5.20 -3.90 -9.77
CA TRP A 24 5.25 -5.37 -9.65
C TRP A 24 4.22 -6.08 -10.53
N ALA A 25 3.06 -5.46 -10.76
CA ALA A 25 2.05 -6.00 -11.65
C ALA A 25 2.55 -6.21 -13.10
N GLN A 26 3.65 -5.55 -13.48
CA GLN A 26 4.26 -5.65 -14.80
C GLN A 26 5.21 -6.85 -14.96
N GLU A 27 5.46 -7.62 -13.89
CA GLU A 27 6.21 -8.87 -13.97
C GLU A 27 5.35 -9.97 -14.63
N ASN A 28 5.67 -10.31 -15.89
CA ASN A 28 4.98 -11.31 -16.69
C ASN A 28 3.42 -11.27 -16.67
N PRO A 29 2.75 -10.11 -16.88
CA PRO A 29 1.31 -10.04 -17.04
C PRO A 29 0.90 -10.47 -18.46
N LYS A 30 -0.39 -10.76 -18.64
CA LYS A 30 -0.95 -10.93 -19.99
C LYS A 30 -0.73 -9.66 -20.82
N SER A 31 -0.43 -9.83 -22.10
CA SER A 31 -0.11 -8.73 -23.02
C SER A 31 -1.19 -7.64 -23.05
N SER A 32 -2.47 -8.03 -23.03
CA SER A 32 -3.60 -7.12 -23.03
C SER A 32 -3.72 -6.24 -21.77
N TRP A 33 -3.12 -6.63 -20.65
CA TRP A 33 -3.20 -5.91 -19.38
C TRP A 33 -2.15 -4.80 -19.26
N ARG A 34 -1.00 -4.96 -19.93
CA ARG A 34 0.19 -4.09 -19.77
C ARG A 34 -0.14 -2.60 -19.90
N LYS A 35 -0.92 -2.24 -20.93
CA LYS A 35 -1.30 -0.83 -21.16
C LYS A 35 -2.13 -0.25 -20.01
N TYR A 36 -3.04 -1.04 -19.46
CA TYR A 36 -3.93 -0.60 -18.37
C TYR A 36 -3.18 -0.50 -17.05
N ILE A 37 -2.28 -1.46 -16.77
CA ILE A 37 -1.39 -1.41 -15.60
C ILE A 37 -0.49 -0.17 -15.66
N GLY A 38 0.07 0.14 -16.84
CA GLY A 38 0.88 1.35 -17.05
C GLY A 38 0.10 2.64 -16.81
N ILE A 39 -1.13 2.74 -17.34
CA ILE A 39 -2.02 3.89 -17.10
C ILE A 39 -2.35 4.01 -15.60
N ALA A 40 -2.73 2.90 -14.95
CA ALA A 40 -3.06 2.90 -13.53
C ALA A 40 -1.85 3.34 -12.67
N SER A 41 -0.66 2.83 -12.99
CA SER A 41 0.60 3.26 -12.36
C SER A 41 0.80 4.77 -12.51
N GLY A 42 0.68 5.32 -13.73
CA GLY A 42 0.81 6.76 -13.97
C GLY A 42 -0.21 7.61 -13.20
N VAL A 43 -1.48 7.19 -13.17
CA VAL A 43 -2.52 7.91 -12.41
C VAL A 43 -2.27 7.83 -10.90
N SER A 44 -1.84 6.68 -10.38
CA SER A 44 -1.45 6.56 -8.96
C SER A 44 -0.30 7.49 -8.59
N LEU A 45 0.69 7.64 -9.48
CA LEU A 45 1.78 8.60 -9.28
C LEU A 45 1.26 10.05 -9.26
N LEU A 46 0.30 10.41 -10.12
CA LEU A 46 -0.29 11.76 -10.08
C LEU A 46 -1.00 12.02 -8.74
N VAL A 47 -1.78 11.06 -8.23
CA VAL A 47 -2.43 11.18 -6.91
C VAL A 47 -1.38 11.30 -5.80
N CYS A 48 -0.28 10.53 -5.88
CA CYS A 48 0.85 10.66 -4.97
C CYS A 48 1.40 12.09 -4.93
N LEU A 49 1.69 12.66 -6.10
CA LEU A 49 2.28 13.99 -6.22
C LEU A 49 1.32 15.09 -5.73
N ILE A 50 0.03 14.96 -6.03
CA ILE A 50 -1.01 15.87 -5.53
C ILE A 50 -1.07 15.81 -4.01
N GLY A 51 -1.17 14.61 -3.42
CA GLY A 51 -1.18 14.44 -1.97
C GLY A 51 0.07 15.00 -1.30
N GLY A 52 1.25 14.76 -1.88
CA GLY A 52 2.52 15.28 -1.39
C GLY A 52 2.57 16.81 -1.43
N TYR A 53 2.16 17.41 -2.54
CA TYR A 53 2.03 18.86 -2.66
C TYR A 53 1.09 19.44 -1.59
N LEU A 54 -0.12 18.88 -1.45
CA LEU A 54 -1.11 19.33 -0.46
C LEU A 54 -0.61 19.15 0.98
N SER A 55 0.17 18.10 1.25
CA SER A 55 0.76 17.89 2.57
C SER A 55 1.80 18.95 2.90
N VAL A 56 2.68 19.29 1.94
CA VAL A 56 3.68 20.35 2.10
C VAL A 56 3.04 21.72 2.26
N THR A 57 1.97 22.02 1.51
CA THR A 57 1.26 23.30 1.66
C THR A 57 0.54 23.44 3.00
N ASN A 58 0.21 22.31 3.66
CA ASN A 58 -0.43 22.27 4.97
C ASN A 58 0.52 21.76 6.06
N TRP A 59 1.83 21.98 5.91
CA TRP A 59 2.83 21.40 6.79
C TRP A 59 2.63 21.77 8.26
N ASP A 60 2.25 23.03 8.52
CA ASP A 60 2.04 23.56 9.88
C ASP A 60 0.69 23.15 10.49
N ALA A 61 -0.18 22.48 9.72
CA ALA A 61 -1.45 21.98 10.26
C ALA A 61 -1.21 20.83 11.26
N PRO A 62 -2.12 20.67 12.26
CA PRO A 62 -2.04 19.57 13.21
C PRO A 62 -2.08 18.19 12.53
N SER A 63 -1.59 17.18 13.24
CA SER A 63 -1.50 15.80 12.78
C SER A 63 -1.43 14.86 13.98
N VAL A 64 -1.93 13.64 13.81
CA VAL A 64 -1.79 12.57 14.81
C VAL A 64 -0.33 12.40 15.23
N LEU A 65 0.60 12.50 14.28
CA LEU A 65 2.02 12.25 14.52
C LEU A 65 2.74 13.40 15.23
N ASN A 66 2.07 14.50 15.52
CA ASN A 66 2.63 15.53 16.42
C ASN A 66 2.61 15.07 17.89
N ASP A 67 1.77 14.08 18.25
CA ASP A 67 1.80 13.43 19.55
C ASP A 67 2.96 12.40 19.61
N LYS A 68 3.80 12.52 20.64
CA LYS A 68 5.00 11.68 20.77
C LYS A 68 4.68 10.19 20.89
N ASN A 69 3.65 9.84 21.67
CA ASN A 69 3.28 8.44 21.86
C ASN A 69 2.77 7.82 20.55
N SER A 70 1.93 8.55 19.82
CA SER A 70 1.46 8.14 18.49
C SER A 70 2.62 7.97 17.50
N PHE A 71 3.59 8.88 17.52
CA PHE A 71 4.78 8.80 16.67
C PHE A 71 5.70 7.63 17.01
N ASP A 72 5.96 7.38 18.29
CA ASP A 72 6.79 6.26 18.74
C ASP A 72 6.13 4.91 18.37
N ASN A 73 4.82 4.78 18.58
CA ASN A 73 4.06 3.59 18.19
C ASN A 73 4.06 3.37 16.67
N TYR A 74 3.93 4.45 15.88
CA TYR A 74 4.07 4.41 14.43
C TYR A 74 5.43 3.86 14.01
N LEU A 75 6.53 4.41 14.55
CA LEU A 75 7.88 3.97 14.21
C LEU A 75 8.15 2.52 14.58
N ILE A 76 7.74 2.09 15.78
CA ILE A 76 7.88 0.69 16.20
C ILE A 76 7.17 -0.24 15.21
N SER A 77 5.95 0.11 14.80
CA SER A 77 5.18 -0.66 13.84
C SER A 77 5.89 -0.78 12.49
N VAL A 78 6.42 0.33 11.96
CA VAL A 78 7.15 0.35 10.69
C VAL A 78 8.44 -0.46 10.76
N TYR A 79 9.22 -0.36 11.84
CA TYR A 79 10.48 -1.12 11.95
C TYR A 79 10.24 -2.62 12.08
N ILE A 80 9.22 -3.04 12.84
CA ILE A 80 8.83 -4.46 12.94
C ILE A 80 8.40 -4.96 11.56
N GLU A 81 7.57 -4.21 10.85
CA GLU A 81 7.11 -4.56 9.51
C GLU A 81 8.29 -4.73 8.54
N LEU A 82 9.17 -3.73 8.43
CA LEU A 82 10.32 -3.76 7.54
C LEU A 82 11.22 -4.95 7.84
N PHE A 83 11.44 -5.26 9.11
CA PHE A 83 12.22 -6.41 9.52
C PHE A 83 11.56 -7.73 9.08
N LEU A 84 10.27 -7.92 9.37
CA LEU A 84 9.55 -9.16 9.01
C LEU A 84 9.42 -9.34 7.49
N ALA A 85 9.08 -8.26 6.77
CA ALA A 85 8.99 -8.26 5.33
C ALA A 85 10.34 -8.60 4.69
N GLY A 86 11.41 -7.90 5.10
CA GLY A 86 12.76 -8.09 4.58
C GLY A 86 13.35 -9.45 4.92
N ALA A 87 13.18 -9.92 6.16
CA ALA A 87 13.66 -11.23 6.59
C ALA A 87 12.98 -12.37 5.82
N GLY A 88 11.65 -12.34 5.73
CA GLY A 88 10.91 -13.36 4.99
C GLY A 88 11.20 -13.34 3.48
N ALA A 89 11.29 -12.16 2.87
CA ALA A 89 11.71 -12.02 1.47
C ALA A 89 13.12 -12.59 1.24
N SER A 90 14.06 -12.30 2.13
CA SER A 90 15.43 -12.83 2.06
C SER A 90 15.47 -14.36 2.15
N ILE A 91 14.65 -14.96 3.02
CA ILE A 91 14.53 -16.42 3.13
C ILE A 91 13.95 -17.00 1.84
N LEU A 92 12.87 -16.43 1.31
CA LEU A 92 12.25 -16.90 0.07
C LEU A 92 13.21 -16.86 -1.11
N LEU A 93 13.97 -15.76 -1.26
CA LEU A 93 15.00 -15.63 -2.30
C LEU A 93 16.11 -16.68 -2.16
N LYS A 94 16.63 -16.88 -0.94
CA LYS A 94 17.66 -17.90 -0.66
C LYS A 94 17.18 -19.32 -0.97
N CYS A 95 15.90 -19.59 -0.72
CA CYS A 95 15.26 -20.87 -1.00
C CYS A 95 14.74 -21.00 -2.45
N LYS A 96 15.02 -20.04 -3.34
CA LYS A 96 14.58 -20.01 -4.75
C LYS A 96 13.05 -19.98 -4.94
N TYR A 97 12.32 -19.44 -3.96
CA TYR A 97 10.88 -19.19 -4.01
C TYR A 97 10.56 -17.75 -4.39
N ASN A 98 11.19 -17.24 -5.45
CA ASN A 98 11.12 -15.82 -5.86
C ASN A 98 9.67 -15.35 -6.10
N ASP A 99 8.83 -16.20 -6.70
CA ASP A 99 7.43 -15.90 -6.97
C ASP A 99 6.59 -15.64 -5.71
N TYR A 100 7.07 -16.02 -4.53
CA TYR A 100 6.34 -15.82 -3.26
C TYR A 100 6.70 -14.52 -2.55
N VAL A 101 7.74 -13.80 -3.01
CA VAL A 101 8.22 -12.55 -2.40
C VAL A 101 7.13 -11.49 -2.42
N ALA A 102 6.48 -11.28 -3.56
CA ALA A 102 5.45 -10.26 -3.68
C ALA A 102 4.21 -10.54 -2.80
N PRO A 103 3.60 -11.75 -2.84
CA PRO A 103 2.56 -12.13 -1.89
C PRO A 103 2.97 -11.99 -0.43
N TRP A 104 4.19 -12.39 -0.07
CA TRP A 104 4.71 -12.27 1.30
C TRP A 104 4.74 -10.82 1.77
N ILE A 105 5.29 -9.92 0.96
CA ILE A 105 5.35 -8.50 1.30
C ILE A 105 3.93 -7.93 1.41
N ALA A 106 3.01 -8.29 0.50
CA ALA A 106 1.62 -7.83 0.59
C ALA A 106 0.92 -8.29 1.87
N PHE A 107 1.22 -9.50 2.32
CA PHE A 107 0.69 -10.05 3.57
C PHE A 107 1.17 -9.27 4.79
N ILE A 108 2.48 -9.02 4.89
CA ILE A 108 3.08 -8.29 6.00
C ILE A 108 2.58 -6.84 6.03
N VAL A 109 2.54 -6.17 4.87
CA VAL A 109 1.97 -4.82 4.72
C VAL A 109 0.49 -4.80 5.13
N GLY A 110 -0.28 -5.82 4.75
CA GLY A 110 -1.68 -5.96 5.19
C GLY A 110 -1.81 -6.04 6.71
N ILE A 111 -0.98 -6.83 7.38
CA ILE A 111 -0.96 -6.93 8.84
C ILE A 111 -0.53 -5.62 9.50
N HIS A 112 0.44 -4.91 8.93
CA HIS A 112 0.91 -3.62 9.43
C HIS A 112 -0.23 -2.61 9.60
N PHE A 113 -1.18 -2.56 8.66
CA PHE A 113 -2.34 -1.67 8.76
C PHE A 113 -3.26 -1.93 9.96
N ILE A 114 -3.24 -3.15 10.53
CA ILE A 114 -3.95 -3.44 11.79
C ILE A 114 -3.35 -2.63 12.94
N SER A 115 -2.03 -2.54 13.01
CA SER A 115 -1.33 -1.74 14.02
C SER A 115 -1.58 -0.24 13.79
N LEU A 116 -1.53 0.22 12.55
CA LEU A 116 -1.77 1.63 12.22
C LEU A 116 -3.18 2.14 12.54
N LYS A 117 -4.19 1.26 12.55
CA LYS A 117 -5.55 1.62 12.97
C LYS A 117 -5.55 2.29 14.34
N SER A 118 -4.76 1.78 15.28
CA SER A 118 -4.70 2.29 16.66
C SER A 118 -3.98 3.64 16.73
N VAL A 119 -3.00 3.88 15.85
CA VAL A 119 -2.29 5.16 15.76
C VAL A 119 -3.20 6.24 15.19
N PHE A 120 -3.77 6.02 14.01
CA PHE A 120 -4.54 7.04 13.29
C PHE A 120 -6.04 7.09 13.65
N ASN A 121 -6.48 6.18 14.53
CA ASN A 121 -7.87 5.97 14.90
C ASN A 121 -8.80 5.96 13.68
N ASP A 122 -8.47 5.13 12.69
CA ASP A 122 -9.20 5.03 11.43
C ASP A 122 -9.57 3.58 11.11
N PHE A 123 -10.86 3.25 11.24
CA PHE A 123 -11.39 1.91 10.97
C PHE A 123 -11.25 1.48 9.52
N SER A 124 -11.11 2.41 8.58
CA SER A 124 -10.89 2.07 7.17
C SER A 124 -9.57 1.29 6.96
N LEU A 125 -8.59 1.46 7.87
CA LEU A 125 -7.33 0.71 7.84
C LEU A 125 -7.50 -0.79 8.14
N TYR A 126 -8.52 -1.19 8.90
CA TYR A 126 -8.85 -2.62 9.06
C TYR A 126 -9.43 -3.21 7.77
N LEU A 127 -10.28 -2.47 7.07
CA LEU A 127 -10.76 -2.90 5.77
C LEU A 127 -9.59 -3.03 4.78
N LEU A 128 -8.67 -2.06 4.76
CA LEU A 128 -7.45 -2.12 3.96
C LEU A 128 -6.62 -3.36 4.29
N ALA A 129 -6.39 -3.64 5.57
CA ALA A 129 -5.66 -4.81 6.05
C ALA A 129 -6.28 -6.12 5.52
N VAL A 130 -7.59 -6.30 5.72
CA VAL A 130 -8.32 -7.49 5.27
C VAL A 130 -8.21 -7.66 3.75
N LEU A 131 -8.39 -6.58 2.99
CA LEU A 131 -8.32 -6.65 1.53
C LEU A 131 -6.91 -7.00 1.02
N LEU A 132 -5.85 -6.45 1.61
CA LEU A 132 -4.47 -6.77 1.22
C LEU A 132 -4.08 -8.21 1.60
N VAL A 133 -4.45 -8.67 2.79
CA VAL A 133 -4.25 -10.07 3.20
C VAL A 133 -5.01 -11.01 2.25
N ALA A 134 -6.26 -10.68 1.92
CA ALA A 134 -7.05 -11.46 0.98
C ALA A 134 -6.40 -11.51 -0.41
N VAL A 135 -5.88 -10.40 -0.94
CA VAL A 135 -5.16 -10.36 -2.21
C VAL A 135 -3.88 -11.20 -2.15
N SER A 136 -3.10 -11.11 -1.07
CA SER A 136 -1.89 -11.91 -0.90
C SER A 136 -2.21 -13.40 -1.02
N ILE A 137 -3.21 -13.89 -0.29
CA ILE A 137 -3.62 -15.30 -0.30
C ILE A 137 -4.21 -15.68 -1.66
N ALA A 138 -5.16 -14.90 -2.17
CA ALA A 138 -5.85 -15.19 -3.43
C ALA A 138 -4.89 -15.21 -4.63
N SER A 139 -3.86 -14.36 -4.61
CA SER A 139 -2.88 -14.27 -5.70
C SER A 139 -2.19 -15.61 -5.98
N LEU A 140 -1.92 -16.43 -4.95
CA LEU A 140 -1.26 -17.73 -5.08
C LEU A 140 -2.07 -18.77 -5.86
N PHE A 141 -3.39 -18.60 -5.92
CA PHE A 141 -4.31 -19.50 -6.63
C PHE A 141 -4.67 -18.93 -8.00
N ILE A 142 -4.95 -17.63 -8.06
CA ILE A 142 -5.38 -16.95 -9.28
C ILE A 142 -4.26 -16.89 -10.31
N SER A 143 -3.02 -16.62 -9.89
CA SER A 143 -1.86 -16.55 -10.79
C SER A 143 -1.65 -17.85 -11.56
N LYS A 144 -1.72 -18.99 -10.86
CA LYS A 144 -1.61 -20.35 -11.42
C LYS A 144 -2.71 -20.60 -12.44
N LYS A 145 -3.96 -20.26 -12.11
CA LYS A 145 -5.11 -20.43 -13.02
C LYS A 145 -4.97 -19.58 -14.29
N LEU A 146 -4.32 -18.42 -14.19
CA LEU A 146 -4.16 -17.47 -15.28
C LEU A 146 -2.81 -17.56 -16.02
N ASN A 147 -1.91 -18.44 -15.57
CA ASN A 147 -0.54 -18.61 -16.08
C ASN A 147 0.26 -17.30 -16.14
N VAL A 148 0.24 -16.55 -15.05
CA VAL A 148 1.00 -15.29 -14.88
C VAL A 148 1.81 -15.34 -13.59
N ALA A 149 2.76 -14.42 -13.40
CA ALA A 149 3.49 -14.33 -12.14
C ALA A 149 2.55 -14.02 -10.97
N ASN A 150 2.90 -14.49 -9.76
CA ASN A 150 2.16 -14.14 -8.54
C ASN A 150 2.12 -12.62 -8.34
N SER A 151 3.27 -11.96 -8.53
CA SER A 151 3.44 -10.50 -8.47
C SER A 151 2.54 -9.75 -9.44
N ALA A 152 2.19 -10.32 -10.60
CA ALA A 152 1.21 -9.74 -11.52
C ALA A 152 -0.15 -9.55 -10.82
N ILE A 153 -0.64 -10.61 -10.16
CA ILE A 153 -1.94 -10.59 -9.47
C ILE A 153 -1.86 -9.81 -8.16
N THR A 154 -0.82 -10.04 -7.35
CA THR A 154 -0.63 -9.32 -6.09
C THR A 154 -0.51 -7.82 -6.35
N GLY A 155 0.29 -7.41 -7.33
CA GLY A 155 0.50 -6.03 -7.74
C GLY A 155 -0.76 -5.35 -8.24
N MET A 156 -1.52 -6.00 -9.12
CA MET A 156 -2.80 -5.44 -9.58
C MET A 156 -3.79 -5.27 -8.43
N GLY A 157 -3.93 -6.28 -7.57
CA GLY A 157 -4.87 -6.26 -6.44
C GLY A 157 -4.49 -5.21 -5.42
N ALA A 158 -3.27 -5.28 -4.89
CA ALA A 158 -2.76 -4.35 -3.87
C ALA A 158 -2.72 -2.92 -4.41
N GLY A 159 -2.23 -2.74 -5.65
CA GLY A 159 -2.18 -1.43 -6.31
C GLY A 159 -3.55 -0.79 -6.45
N THR A 160 -4.57 -1.57 -6.85
CA THR A 160 -5.95 -1.07 -7.00
C THR A 160 -6.58 -0.72 -5.65
N ILE A 161 -6.40 -1.56 -4.64
CA ILE A 161 -6.92 -1.29 -3.29
C ILE A 161 -6.28 -0.01 -2.75
N LEU A 162 -4.95 0.07 -2.75
CA LEU A 162 -4.23 1.24 -2.26
C LEU A 162 -4.60 2.50 -3.05
N PHE A 163 -4.83 2.40 -4.35
CA PHE A 163 -5.31 3.52 -5.14
C PHE A 163 -6.68 4.03 -4.67
N ALA A 164 -7.63 3.12 -4.43
CA ALA A 164 -8.95 3.48 -3.92
C ALA A 164 -8.86 4.20 -2.56
N PHE A 165 -7.97 3.73 -1.68
CA PHE A 165 -7.73 4.40 -0.40
C PHE A 165 -6.96 5.72 -0.57
N ALA A 166 -6.06 5.85 -1.54
CA ALA A 166 -5.41 7.12 -1.86
C ALA A 166 -6.46 8.18 -2.29
N LEU A 167 -7.40 7.78 -3.15
CA LEU A 167 -8.53 8.62 -3.54
C LEU A 167 -9.43 8.95 -2.34
N LEU A 168 -9.69 7.99 -1.45
CA LEU A 168 -10.44 8.26 -0.22
C LEU A 168 -9.76 9.33 0.65
N GLY A 169 -8.43 9.28 0.79
CA GLY A 169 -7.66 10.31 1.48
C GLY A 169 -7.83 11.68 0.84
N LEU A 170 -7.73 11.75 -0.49
CA LEU A 170 -7.91 13.00 -1.24
C LEU A 170 -9.33 13.55 -1.12
N ILE A 171 -10.35 12.69 -1.18
CA ILE A 171 -11.75 13.08 -1.00
C ILE A 171 -11.97 13.62 0.41
N ARG A 172 -11.43 12.96 1.44
CA ARG A 172 -11.52 13.43 2.83
C ARG A 172 -10.87 14.79 3.02
N TYR A 173 -9.71 15.02 2.40
CA TYR A 173 -9.06 16.34 2.38
C TYR A 173 -9.94 17.41 1.73
N LEU A 174 -10.62 17.10 0.62
CA LEU A 174 -11.46 18.07 -0.09
C LEU A 174 -12.77 18.39 0.65
N LEU A 175 -13.19 17.53 1.58
CA LEU A 175 -14.41 17.69 2.37
C LEU A 175 -14.14 18.23 3.79
N SER A 176 -12.88 18.37 4.19
CA SER A 176 -12.47 18.86 5.52
C SER A 176 -12.38 20.39 5.59
#